data_AF-A0A3P6V0G4-F1
#
_entry.id   AF-A0A3P6V0G4-F1
#
_cell.length_a   1.000
_cell.length_b   1.000
_cell.length_c   1.000
_cell.angle_alpha   90.00
_cell.angle_beta   90.00
_cell.angle_gamma   90.00
#
_symmetry.space_group_name_H-M   'P 1'
#
loop_
_entity.id
_entity.type
_entity.pdbx_description
1 polymer ?
#
loop_
_entity_poly.entity_id
_entity_poly.type
_entity_poly.pdbx_seq_one_letter_code
_entity_poly.pdbx_strand_id
1 'polypeptide(L)'
;MRIEVALFKSPASRIAWLLLNPLLYTLRPFFKAPRPLNVWEIINVLTQLAFGYAVWRWLGPYAFMYLFFSTFFGFGLHPMAAHVISEHYLFADNLATHSYYGSMNFLLYNLGYHVEHHDFPYVPFSRLPELKKLAPEYYDHLPYHSSMCKAS
;
A
#
# COMPACT_ATOMS: atom_id res chain seq x y z
N MET A 1 -3.20 15.34 6.04
CA MET A 1 -3.90 16.61 5.77
C MET A 1 -4.91 16.89 6.89
N ARG A 2 -5.35 18.13 7.15
CA ARG A 2 -6.31 18.44 8.26
C ARG A 2 -7.62 17.63 8.14
N ILE A 3 -8.06 17.37 6.90
CA ILE A 3 -9.24 16.54 6.60
C ILE A 3 -9.09 15.09 7.08
N GLU A 4 -7.90 14.48 6.95
CA GLU A 4 -7.66 13.09 7.39
C GLU A 4 -7.79 12.96 8.90
N VAL A 5 -7.28 13.94 9.66
CA VAL A 5 -7.41 13.98 11.12
C VAL A 5 -8.86 14.18 11.54
N ALA A 6 -9.63 15.00 10.82
CA ALA A 6 -11.05 15.19 11.09
C ALA A 6 -11.86 13.91 10.84
N LEU A 7 -11.50 13.14 9.81
CA LEU A 7 -12.15 11.88 9.45
C LEU A 7 -11.75 10.71 10.36
N PHE A 8 -10.78 10.84 11.28
CA PHE A 8 -10.36 9.74 12.15
C PHE A 8 -10.97 9.76 13.57
N LYS A 9 -11.96 10.63 13.80
CA LYS A 9 -12.49 10.94 15.16
C LYS A 9 -13.58 9.99 15.66
N SER A 10 -14.38 9.41 14.79
CA SER A 10 -15.48 8.49 15.12
C SER A 10 -15.50 7.26 14.20
N PRO A 11 -16.11 6.12 14.60
CA PRO A 11 -16.17 4.93 13.75
C PRO A 11 -16.74 5.19 12.35
N ALA A 12 -17.84 5.95 12.25
CA ALA A 12 -18.44 6.31 10.97
C ALA A 12 -17.49 7.17 10.10
N SER A 13 -16.82 8.15 10.72
CA SER A 13 -15.83 8.96 10.01
C SER A 13 -14.62 8.15 9.56
N ARG A 14 -14.20 7.13 10.31
CA ARG A 14 -13.10 6.22 9.93
C ARG A 14 -13.46 5.35 8.74
N ILE A 15 -14.71 4.92 8.62
CA ILE A 15 -15.20 4.23 7.41
C ILE A 15 -15.15 5.18 6.20
N ALA A 16 -15.60 6.43 6.37
CA ALA A 16 -15.48 7.44 5.33
C ALA A 16 -14.00 7.72 4.98
N TRP A 17 -13.11 7.72 5.97
CA TRP A 17 -11.67 7.83 5.76
C TRP A 17 -11.13 6.67 4.93
N LEU A 18 -11.49 5.41 5.26
CA LEU A 18 -11.06 4.23 4.52
C LEU A 18 -11.54 4.24 3.06
N LEU A 19 -12.78 4.70 2.82
CA LEU A 19 -13.33 4.87 1.47
C LEU A 19 -12.59 5.94 0.67
N LEU A 20 -12.20 7.04 1.32
CA LEU A 20 -11.51 8.14 0.67
C LEU A 20 -9.98 7.95 0.64
N ASN A 21 -9.45 7.00 1.39
CA ASN A 21 -8.01 6.78 1.57
C ASN A 21 -7.26 6.60 0.24
N PRO A 22 -7.74 5.81 -0.74
CA PRO A 22 -7.06 5.69 -2.04
C PRO A 22 -6.85 7.05 -2.73
N LEU A 23 -7.85 7.94 -2.66
CA LEU A 23 -7.78 9.29 -3.23
C LEU A 23 -6.86 10.20 -2.41
N LEU A 24 -7.04 10.20 -1.08
CA LEU A 24 -6.23 11.04 -0.18
C LEU A 24 -4.76 10.65 -0.25
N TYR A 25 -4.45 9.35 -0.29
CA TYR A 25 -3.09 8.82 -0.43
C TYR A 25 -2.46 9.23 -1.75
N THR A 26 -3.16 9.05 -2.88
CA THR A 26 -2.67 9.41 -4.22
C THR A 26 -2.43 10.92 -4.35
N LEU A 27 -3.30 11.74 -3.75
CA LEU A 27 -3.21 13.19 -3.86
C LEU A 27 -2.25 13.83 -2.84
N ARG A 28 -1.95 13.16 -1.73
CA ARG A 28 -1.13 13.70 -0.62
C ARG A 28 0.23 14.25 -1.09
N PRO A 29 1.00 13.59 -1.98
CA PRO A 29 2.32 14.09 -2.41
C PRO A 29 2.23 15.49 -3.02
N PHE A 30 1.19 15.79 -3.80
CA PHE A 30 1.01 17.08 -4.46
C PHE A 30 0.75 18.25 -3.50
N PHE A 31 0.29 17.97 -2.27
CA PHE A 31 0.03 18.99 -1.25
C PHE A 31 1.10 19.05 -0.17
N LYS A 32 1.76 17.92 0.14
CA LYS A 32 2.70 17.82 1.26
C LYS A 32 4.16 17.93 0.85
N ALA A 33 4.51 17.42 -0.33
CA ALA A 33 5.87 17.44 -0.85
C ALA A 33 5.81 17.53 -2.38
N PRO A 34 5.27 18.63 -2.93
CA PRO A 34 5.14 18.78 -4.38
C PRO A 34 6.53 18.75 -5.01
N ARG A 35 6.71 17.84 -5.97
CA ARG A 35 7.92 17.75 -6.79
C ARG A 35 7.61 18.33 -8.17
N PRO A 36 8.61 18.94 -8.84
CA PRO A 36 8.42 19.42 -10.21
C PRO A 36 8.12 18.23 -11.12
N LEU A 37 7.20 18.44 -12.07
CA LEU A 37 6.87 17.42 -13.05
C LEU A 37 8.06 17.13 -13.95
N ASN A 38 8.44 15.86 -14.06
CA ASN A 38 9.51 15.42 -14.94
C ASN A 38 8.96 14.77 -16.23
N VAL A 39 9.83 14.57 -17.22
CA VAL A 39 9.46 13.97 -18.51
C VAL A 39 8.93 12.54 -18.34
N TRP A 40 9.50 11.77 -17.40
CA TRP A 40 9.07 10.39 -17.13
C TRP A 40 7.66 10.31 -16.54
N GLU A 41 7.27 11.27 -15.72
CA GLU A 41 5.92 11.38 -15.16
C GLU A 41 4.91 11.73 -16.27
N ILE A 42 5.28 12.63 -17.19
CA ILE A 42 4.45 12.95 -18.36
C ILE A 42 4.28 11.70 -19.24
N ILE A 43 5.36 10.99 -19.54
CA ILE A 43 5.31 9.74 -20.31
C ILE A 43 4.41 8.72 -19.60
N ASN A 44 4.59 8.52 -18.29
CA ASN A 44 3.77 7.59 -17.51
C ASN A 44 2.27 7.97 -17.58
N VAL A 45 1.92 9.25 -17.41
CA VAL A 45 0.52 9.72 -17.52
C VAL A 45 -0.04 9.43 -18.91
N LEU A 46 0.69 9.75 -19.97
CA LEU A 46 0.25 9.48 -21.35
C LEU A 46 0.08 7.98 -21.60
N THR A 47 0.98 7.14 -21.10
CA THR A 47 0.88 5.68 -21.19
C THR A 47 -0.36 5.16 -20.46
N GLN A 48 -0.63 5.62 -19.23
CA GLN A 48 -1.81 5.21 -18.47
C GLN A 48 -3.12 5.65 -19.17
N LEU A 49 -3.17 6.87 -19.71
CA LEU A 49 -4.31 7.36 -20.48
C LEU A 49 -4.54 6.55 -21.76
N ALA A 50 -3.47 6.24 -22.50
CA ALA A 50 -3.54 5.43 -23.71
C ALA A 50 -4.02 4.00 -23.39
N PHE A 51 -3.51 3.39 -22.33
CA PHE A 51 -3.95 2.07 -21.87
C PHE A 51 -5.41 2.07 -21.43
N GLY A 52 -5.84 3.07 -20.64
CA GLY A 52 -7.23 3.22 -20.23
C GLY A 52 -8.18 3.39 -21.42
N TYR A 53 -7.79 4.22 -22.40
CA TYR A 53 -8.54 4.39 -23.65
C TYR A 53 -8.61 3.09 -24.45
N ALA A 54 -7.50 2.37 -24.59
CA ALA A 54 -7.44 1.06 -25.26
C ALA A 54 -8.40 0.05 -24.62
N VAL A 55 -8.38 -0.08 -23.29
CA VAL A 55 -9.31 -0.94 -22.56
C VAL A 55 -10.75 -0.52 -22.81
N TRP A 56 -11.07 0.77 -22.66
CA TRP A 56 -12.41 1.27 -22.88
C TRP A 56 -12.90 1.03 -24.32
N ARG A 57 -12.03 1.22 -25.32
CA ARG A 57 -12.35 1.10 -26.74
C ARG A 57 -12.52 -0.33 -27.21
N TRP A 58 -11.74 -1.28 -26.69
CA TRP A 58 -11.71 -2.66 -27.17
C TRP A 58 -12.44 -3.65 -26.25
N LEU A 59 -12.46 -3.42 -24.94
CA LEU A 59 -13.14 -4.27 -23.95
C LEU A 59 -14.45 -3.65 -23.44
N GLY A 60 -14.69 -2.38 -23.76
CA GLY A 60 -15.92 -1.67 -23.43
C GLY A 60 -15.90 -0.97 -22.06
N PRO A 61 -16.94 -0.17 -21.77
CA PRO A 61 -17.01 0.63 -20.55
C PRO A 61 -17.09 -0.22 -19.28
N TYR A 62 -17.73 -1.39 -19.32
CA TYR A 62 -17.85 -2.25 -18.13
C TYR A 62 -16.50 -2.82 -17.69
N ALA A 63 -15.65 -3.23 -18.62
CA ALA A 63 -14.29 -3.69 -18.31
C ALA A 63 -13.44 -2.56 -17.72
N PHE A 64 -13.54 -1.35 -18.27
CA PHE A 64 -12.88 -0.17 -17.73
C PHE A 64 -13.34 0.14 -16.29
N MET A 65 -14.66 0.17 -16.06
CA MET A 65 -15.23 0.42 -14.73
C MET A 65 -14.88 -0.68 -13.73
N TYR A 66 -14.80 -1.94 -14.19
CA TYR A 66 -14.34 -3.05 -13.36
C TYR A 66 -12.91 -2.80 -12.86
N LEU A 67 -11.96 -2.50 -13.75
CA LEU A 67 -10.57 -2.23 -13.35
C LEU A 67 -10.45 -1.02 -12.41
N PHE A 68 -11.22 0.04 -12.70
CA PHE A 68 -11.27 1.24 -11.86
C PHE A 68 -11.76 0.92 -10.44
N PHE A 69 -12.91 0.26 -10.32
CA PHE A 69 -13.47 -0.10 -9.01
C PHE A 69 -12.65 -1.17 -8.29
N SER A 70 -12.09 -2.15 -9.00
CA SER A 70 -11.18 -3.14 -8.40
C SER A 70 -9.97 -2.47 -7.77
N THR A 71 -9.38 -1.47 -8.43
CA THR A 71 -8.27 -0.69 -7.86
C THR A 71 -8.74 0.12 -6.65
N PHE A 72 -9.86 0.83 -6.78
CA PHE A 72 -10.42 1.66 -5.71
C PHE A 72 -10.72 0.85 -4.44
N PHE A 73 -11.39 -0.31 -4.57
CA PHE A 73 -11.69 -1.17 -3.44
C PHE A 73 -10.45 -1.92 -2.93
N GLY A 74 -9.55 -2.34 -3.82
CA GLY A 74 -8.31 -3.05 -3.47
C GLY A 74 -7.35 -2.23 -2.60
N PHE A 75 -7.32 -0.90 -2.79
CA PHE A 75 -6.58 0.04 -1.93
C PHE A 75 -7.44 0.64 -0.79
N GLY A 76 -8.75 0.42 -0.81
CA GLY A 76 -9.72 1.00 0.12
C GLY A 76 -10.25 -0.01 1.13
N LEU A 77 -11.55 -0.33 1.06
CA LEU A 77 -12.22 -1.27 1.96
C LEU A 77 -11.90 -2.74 1.62
N HIS A 78 -10.62 -3.10 1.66
CA HIS A 78 -10.19 -4.48 1.51
C HIS A 78 -9.29 -4.86 2.70
N PRO A 79 -9.49 -6.04 3.35
CA PRO A 79 -8.67 -6.43 4.50
C PRO A 79 -7.16 -6.42 4.21
N MET A 80 -6.77 -6.76 2.98
CA MET A 80 -5.37 -6.65 2.56
C MET A 80 -4.89 -5.21 2.39
N ALA A 81 -5.76 -4.23 2.11
CA ALA A 81 -5.35 -2.81 2.05
C ALA A 81 -4.88 -2.28 3.42
N ALA A 82 -5.28 -2.95 4.51
CA ALA A 82 -4.82 -2.64 5.85
C ALA A 82 -3.30 -2.82 6.03
N HIS A 83 -2.62 -3.54 5.13
CA HIS A 83 -1.15 -3.67 5.15
C HIS A 83 -0.46 -2.30 5.17
N VAL A 84 -0.96 -1.35 4.38
CA VAL A 84 -0.44 0.03 4.34
C VAL A 84 -0.53 0.70 5.71
N ILE A 85 -1.57 0.38 6.48
CA ILE A 85 -1.76 0.94 7.82
C ILE A 85 -0.88 0.23 8.83
N SER A 86 -0.86 -1.11 8.82
CA SER A 86 -0.05 -1.89 9.77
C SER A 86 1.45 -1.72 9.57
N GLU A 87 1.90 -1.50 8.34
CA GLU A 87 3.33 -1.48 8.00
C GLU A 87 3.94 -0.07 8.03
N HIS A 88 3.15 0.99 7.84
CA HIS A 88 3.68 2.36 7.68
C HIS A 88 3.15 3.38 8.69
N TYR A 89 2.33 2.96 9.65
CA TYR A 89 2.00 3.82 10.79
C TYR A 89 2.92 3.47 11.95
N LEU A 90 3.63 4.47 12.47
CA LEU A 90 4.53 4.34 13.60
C LEU A 90 3.73 3.91 14.85
N PHE A 91 3.74 2.62 15.17
CA PHE A 91 3.10 2.10 16.37
C PHE A 91 4.12 2.01 17.50
N ALA A 92 4.13 3.01 18.39
CA ALA A 92 4.81 3.04 19.69
C ALA A 92 6.34 2.76 19.74
N ASP A 93 6.96 2.25 18.69
CA ASP A 93 8.38 1.98 18.55
C ASP A 93 9.02 2.95 17.54
N ASN A 94 10.34 3.12 17.64
CA ASN A 94 11.10 4.06 16.80
C ASN A 94 11.40 3.48 15.40
N LEU A 95 10.63 2.49 14.93
CA LEU A 95 10.83 1.86 13.64
C LEU A 95 10.04 2.59 12.56
N ALA A 96 10.67 2.83 11.42
CA ALA A 96 10.02 3.49 10.28
C ALA A 96 8.93 2.63 9.64
N THR A 97 9.03 1.30 9.79
CA THR A 97 8.14 0.34 9.17
C THR A 97 8.20 -1.02 9.88
N HIS A 98 7.18 -1.86 9.68
CA HIS A 98 7.04 -3.16 10.34
C HIS A 98 6.82 -4.29 9.34
N SER A 99 7.29 -5.48 9.66
CA SER A 99 7.00 -6.70 8.90
C SER A 99 5.73 -7.40 9.42
N TYR A 100 5.05 -8.10 8.52
CA TYR A 100 3.91 -8.97 8.75
C TYR A 100 4.23 -10.43 8.35
N TYR A 101 4.20 -11.35 9.31
CA TYR A 101 4.48 -12.78 9.08
C TYR A 101 3.25 -13.69 9.24
N GLY A 102 2.04 -13.13 9.15
CA GLY A 102 0.80 -13.92 9.25
C GLY A 102 0.45 -14.70 7.97
N SER A 103 -0.61 -15.50 8.04
CA SER A 103 -1.04 -16.39 6.94
C SER A 103 -1.42 -15.64 5.65
N MET A 104 -1.86 -14.38 5.74
CA MET A 104 -2.20 -13.57 4.58
C MET A 104 -0.98 -13.27 3.70
N ASN A 105 0.23 -13.46 4.23
CA ASN A 105 1.47 -13.17 3.51
C ASN A 105 1.63 -14.06 2.27
N PHE A 106 1.05 -15.27 2.30
CA PHE A 106 0.98 -16.14 1.13
C PHE A 106 0.20 -15.50 -0.03
N LEU A 107 -0.96 -14.88 0.26
CA LEU A 107 -1.77 -14.19 -0.74
C LEU A 107 -1.13 -12.88 -1.21
N LEU A 108 -0.26 -12.30 -0.38
CA LEU A 108 0.54 -11.12 -0.68
C LEU A 108 1.90 -11.45 -1.30
N TYR A 109 2.15 -12.71 -1.70
CA TYR A 109 3.42 -13.14 -2.30
C TYR A 109 4.66 -12.80 -1.47
N ASN A 110 4.55 -12.88 -0.13
CA ASN A 110 5.59 -12.54 0.84
C ASN A 110 5.92 -11.03 0.96
N LEU A 111 5.04 -10.13 0.49
CA LEU A 111 5.20 -8.68 0.69
C LEU A 111 5.37 -8.28 2.16
N GLY A 112 4.77 -9.03 3.08
CA GLY A 112 4.84 -8.77 4.52
C GLY A 112 6.25 -8.90 5.11
N TYR A 113 7.24 -9.43 4.39
CA TYR A 113 8.66 -9.28 4.76
C TYR A 113 9.14 -7.87 4.41
N HIS A 114 8.48 -6.87 5.01
CA HIS A 114 8.46 -5.51 4.51
C HIS A 114 9.73 -4.74 4.94
N VAL A 115 10.20 -4.94 6.17
CA VAL A 115 11.51 -4.42 6.60
C VAL A 115 12.61 -4.99 5.71
N GLU A 116 12.59 -6.30 5.47
CA GLU A 116 13.56 -6.97 4.60
C GLU A 116 13.52 -6.44 3.16
N HIS A 117 12.32 -6.12 2.66
CA HIS A 117 12.17 -5.49 1.35
C HIS A 117 12.75 -4.08 1.30
N HIS A 118 12.56 -3.26 2.35
CA HIS A 118 13.13 -1.91 2.39
C HIS A 118 14.66 -1.92 2.48
N ASP A 119 15.24 -2.88 3.20
CA ASP A 119 16.69 -3.06 3.26
C ASP A 119 17.25 -3.56 1.91
N PHE A 120 16.52 -4.48 1.25
CA PHE A 120 16.94 -5.13 0.01
C PHE A 120 15.86 -5.05 -1.09
N PRO A 121 15.61 -3.85 -1.65
CA PRO A 121 14.48 -3.61 -2.57
C PRO A 121 14.60 -4.35 -3.91
N TYR A 122 15.79 -4.85 -4.23
CA TYR A 122 16.07 -5.61 -5.45
C TYR A 122 15.92 -7.13 -5.27
N VAL A 123 15.70 -7.62 -4.05
CA VAL A 123 15.41 -9.03 -3.80
C VAL A 123 13.92 -9.27 -4.08
N PRO A 124 13.55 -10.24 -4.93
CA PRO A 124 12.15 -10.51 -5.22
C PRO A 124 11.42 -10.99 -3.96
N PHE A 125 10.14 -10.61 -3.80
CA PHE A 125 9.33 -10.97 -2.63
C PHE A 125 9.35 -12.47 -2.33
N SER A 126 9.35 -13.32 -3.36
CA SER A 126 9.43 -14.78 -3.24
C SER A 126 10.66 -15.30 -2.50
N ARG A 127 11.74 -14.52 -2.40
CA ARG A 127 13.00 -14.88 -1.72
C ARG A 127 13.21 -14.17 -0.38
N LEU A 128 12.35 -13.22 0.00
CA LEU A 128 12.47 -12.54 1.29
C LEU A 128 12.40 -13.49 2.51
N PRO A 129 11.62 -14.59 2.50
CA PRO A 129 11.69 -15.57 3.59
C PRO A 129 13.07 -16.23 3.75
N GLU A 130 13.82 -16.37 2.66
CA GLU A 130 15.19 -16.92 2.69
C GLU A 130 16.17 -15.86 3.19
N LEU A 131 16.02 -14.62 2.73
CA LEU A 131 16.79 -13.47 3.21
C LEU A 131 16.69 -13.31 4.73
N LYS A 132 15.48 -13.37 5.29
CA LYS A 132 15.29 -13.31 6.74
C LYS A 132 16.05 -14.43 7.46
N LYS A 133 16.01 -15.66 6.94
CA LYS A 133 16.72 -16.83 7.52
C LYS A 133 18.23 -16.71 7.45
N LEU A 134 18.75 -15.99 6.45
CA LEU A 134 20.19 -15.75 6.27
C LEU A 134 20.74 -14.72 7.26
N ALA A 135 19.89 -13.84 7.78
CA ALA A 135 20.26 -12.69 8.60
C ALA A 135 19.39 -12.57 9.88
N PRO A 136 19.23 -13.63 10.68
CA PRO A 136 18.34 -13.64 11.85
C PRO A 136 18.74 -12.59 12.91
N GLU A 137 20.03 -12.27 13.03
CA GLU A 137 20.55 -11.26 13.95
C GLU A 137 19.99 -9.86 13.68
N TYR A 138 19.57 -9.57 12.44
CA TYR A 138 18.99 -8.29 12.05
C TYR A 138 17.47 -8.25 12.20
N TYR A 139 16.78 -9.40 12.10
CA TYR A 139 15.33 -9.43 11.94
C TYR A 139 14.56 -10.09 13.08
N ASP A 140 15.12 -11.08 13.78
CA ASP A 140 14.36 -11.88 14.76
C ASP A 140 14.01 -11.12 16.04
N HIS A 141 14.75 -10.05 16.35
CA HIS A 141 14.49 -9.19 17.50
C HIS A 141 13.52 -8.04 17.18
N LEU A 142 13.19 -7.83 15.90
CA LEU A 142 12.29 -6.75 15.49
C LEU A 142 10.83 -7.13 15.79
N PRO A 143 10.01 -6.17 16.27
CA PRO A 143 8.58 -6.36 16.40
C PRO A 143 7.95 -6.58 15.01
N TYR A 144 6.96 -7.47 14.96
CA TYR A 144 6.25 -7.81 13.74
C TYR A 144 4.77 -8.09 14.03
N HIS A 145 3.94 -8.01 13.00
CA HIS A 145 2.52 -8.34 13.08
C HIS A 145 2.24 -9.76 12.59
N SER A 146 1.30 -10.45 13.25
CA SER A 146 0.79 -11.76 12.82
C SER A 146 -0.66 -11.69 12.30
N SER A 147 -1.34 -10.55 12.48
CA SER A 147 -2.69 -10.31 11.99
C SER A 147 -2.82 -8.92 11.37
N MET A 148 -3.41 -8.84 10.17
CA MET A 148 -3.68 -7.57 9.46
C MET A 148 -4.75 -6.72 10.16
N CYS A 149 -5.57 -7.36 11.01
CA CYS A 149 -6.67 -6.70 11.72
C CYS A 149 -6.28 -6.29 13.14
N LYS A 150 -5.03 -6.53 13.57
CA LYS A 150 -4.56 -6.23 14.92
C LYS A 150 -3.25 -5.46 14.84
N ALA A 151 -3.31 -4.16 15.13
CA ALA A 151 -2.13 -3.41 15.51
C ALA A 151 -1.82 -3.77 16.98
N SER A 152 -0.66 -4.38 17.21
CA SER A 152 -0.15 -4.77 18.54
C SER A 152 0.89 -3.78 19.00
#